data_AF-A0A1Q4H8I8-F1
#
_entry.id   AF-A0A1Q4H8I8-F1
#
_cell.length_a   1.000
_cell.length_b   1.000
_cell.length_c   1.000
_cell.angle_alpha   90.00
_cell.angle_beta   90.00
_cell.angle_gamma   90.00
#
_symmetry.space_group_name_H-M   'P 1'
#
loop_
_entity.id
_entity.type
_entity.pdbx_description
1 polymer ?
#
loop_
_entity_poly.entity_id
_entity_poly.type
_entity_poly.pdbx_seq_one_letter_code
_entity_poly.pdbx_strand_id
1 'polypeptide(L)'
;MGADWLAERRTEAAAERILDAAAELFTRRDAASVGMNDIASAAGCSRATLYRYFENRDVLFSAYVHRETHRVFAEIGSQLAGVTDPGRRVVEGALAALHKVRENPALASWFASTTRPIGAELAERSEVIATLVQAFLASLGDGTELELRARWLVRVLISLLQFPGRDDGEERLMLERFVAPHVAPSVRTDQSQAAQ
;
A
#
# COMPACT_ATOMS: atom_id res chain seq x y z
N MET A 1 36.43 -13.46 4.38
CA MET A 1 35.10 -13.89 4.89
C MET A 1 34.06 -13.51 3.84
N GLY A 2 33.78 -14.40 2.88
CA GLY A 2 32.67 -14.22 1.95
C GLY A 2 31.39 -14.62 2.67
N ALA A 3 30.56 -13.64 2.99
CA ALA A 3 29.34 -13.84 3.76
C ALA A 3 28.35 -14.78 3.04
N ASP A 4 27.48 -15.40 3.82
CA ASP A 4 26.50 -16.44 3.48
C ASP A 4 25.32 -15.93 2.62
N TRP A 5 25.63 -15.16 1.57
CA TRP A 5 24.67 -14.54 0.66
C TRP A 5 23.77 -15.57 -0.03
N LEU A 6 24.26 -16.80 -0.19
CA LEU A 6 23.49 -17.91 -0.73
C LEU A 6 22.44 -18.41 0.27
N ALA A 7 22.72 -18.47 1.58
CA ALA A 7 21.70 -18.82 2.57
C ALA A 7 20.69 -17.69 2.78
N GLU A 8 21.14 -16.44 2.78
CA GLU A 8 20.25 -15.27 2.83
C GLU A 8 19.26 -15.29 1.67
N ARG A 9 19.74 -15.43 0.43
CA ARG A 9 18.87 -15.54 -0.75
C ARG A 9 17.94 -16.75 -0.73
N ARG A 10 18.39 -17.90 -0.21
CA ARG A 10 17.52 -19.08 -0.04
C ARG A 10 16.44 -18.82 1.01
N THR A 11 16.75 -18.03 2.04
CA THR A 11 15.84 -17.65 3.11
C THR A 11 14.78 -16.69 2.56
N GLU A 12 15.19 -15.64 1.85
CA GLU A 12 14.28 -14.73 1.14
C GLU A 12 13.39 -15.48 0.14
N ALA A 13 13.96 -16.32 -0.71
CA ALA A 13 13.18 -17.09 -1.69
C ALA A 13 12.20 -18.09 -1.06
N ALA A 14 12.48 -18.56 0.16
CA ALA A 14 11.55 -19.42 0.91
C ALA A 14 10.43 -18.60 1.56
N ALA A 15 10.76 -17.42 2.12
CA ALA A 15 9.76 -16.48 2.63
C ALA A 15 8.80 -16.04 1.50
N GLU A 16 9.32 -15.68 0.33
CA GLU A 16 8.49 -15.31 -0.83
C GLU A 16 7.56 -16.44 -1.27
N ARG A 17 8.04 -17.69 -1.34
CA ARG A 17 7.17 -18.84 -1.65
C ARG A 17 6.05 -19.05 -0.63
N ILE A 18 6.33 -18.81 0.65
CA ILE A 18 5.30 -18.88 1.70
C ILE A 18 4.27 -17.76 1.51
N LEU A 19 4.72 -16.54 1.21
CA LEU A 19 3.84 -15.39 0.99
C LEU A 19 3.03 -15.53 -0.33
N ASP A 20 3.57 -16.18 -1.36
CA ASP A 20 2.83 -16.52 -2.58
C ASP A 20 1.72 -17.54 -2.32
N ALA A 21 2.01 -18.58 -1.53
CA ALA A 21 1.00 -19.54 -1.10
C ALA A 21 -0.10 -18.89 -0.24
N ALA A 22 0.27 -17.95 0.63
CA ALA A 22 -0.69 -17.15 1.39
C ALA A 22 -1.56 -16.30 0.46
N ALA A 23 -0.96 -15.63 -0.53
CA ALA A 23 -1.69 -14.86 -1.54
C ALA A 23 -2.74 -15.70 -2.26
N GLU A 24 -2.36 -16.88 -2.75
CA GLU A 24 -3.27 -17.80 -3.44
C GLU A 24 -4.45 -18.20 -2.54
N LEU A 25 -4.19 -18.52 -1.27
CA LEU A 25 -5.25 -18.86 -0.32
C LEU A 25 -6.20 -17.69 -0.08
N PHE A 26 -5.68 -16.47 0.07
CA PHE A 26 -6.51 -15.27 0.29
C PHE A 26 -7.35 -14.87 -0.93
N THR A 27 -6.96 -15.26 -2.15
CA THR A 27 -7.82 -15.06 -3.34
C THR A 27 -9.03 -16.01 -3.38
N ARG A 28 -8.98 -17.14 -2.65
CA ARG A 28 -9.99 -18.20 -2.72
C ARG A 28 -10.84 -18.33 -1.46
N ARG A 29 -10.36 -17.81 -0.34
CA ARG A 29 -10.97 -17.95 0.98
C ARG A 29 -10.89 -16.62 1.70
N ASP A 30 -11.84 -16.38 2.59
CA ASP A 30 -11.75 -15.24 3.51
C ASP A 30 -10.45 -15.29 4.31
N ALA A 31 -9.70 -14.19 4.35
CA ALA A 31 -8.39 -14.12 4.98
C ALA A 31 -8.44 -14.47 6.47
N ALA A 32 -9.56 -14.15 7.15
CA ALA A 32 -9.75 -14.51 8.55
C ALA A 32 -9.87 -16.03 8.79
N SER A 33 -10.29 -16.80 7.78
CA SER A 33 -10.44 -18.25 7.85
C SER A 33 -9.14 -19.03 7.55
N VAL A 34 -8.12 -18.38 6.99
CA VAL A 34 -6.85 -19.01 6.60
C VAL A 34 -5.89 -19.06 7.78
N GLY A 35 -5.50 -20.26 8.20
CA GLY A 35 -4.55 -20.50 9.28
C GLY A 35 -3.12 -20.81 8.81
N MET A 36 -2.18 -20.78 9.75
CA MET A 36 -0.76 -21.11 9.50
C MET A 36 -0.56 -22.52 8.93
N ASN A 37 -1.42 -23.48 9.30
CA ASN A 37 -1.36 -24.85 8.77
C ASN A 37 -1.78 -24.93 7.30
N ASP A 38 -2.80 -24.16 6.90
CA ASP A 38 -3.25 -24.09 5.50
C ASP A 38 -2.13 -23.53 4.63
N ILE A 39 -1.49 -22.45 5.09
CA ILE A 39 -0.39 -21.80 4.38
C ILE A 39 0.82 -22.73 4.28
N ALA A 40 1.21 -23.43 5.36
CA ALA A 40 2.31 -24.38 5.33
C ALA A 40 2.06 -25.51 4.30
N SER A 41 0.82 -26.02 4.29
CA SER A 41 0.39 -27.07 3.35
C SER A 41 0.42 -26.57 1.90
N ALA A 42 -0.10 -25.37 1.63
CA ALA A 42 -0.09 -24.75 0.31
C ALA A 42 1.34 -24.40 -0.17
N ALA A 43 2.21 -23.97 0.74
CA ALA A 43 3.62 -23.67 0.46
C ALA A 43 4.50 -24.93 0.29
N GLY A 44 3.95 -26.13 0.55
CA GLY A 44 4.67 -27.39 0.48
C GLY A 44 5.77 -27.51 1.54
N CYS A 45 5.61 -26.89 2.71
CA CYS A 45 6.59 -26.92 3.79
C CYS A 45 5.99 -27.43 5.11
N SER A 46 6.84 -27.87 6.04
CA SER A 46 6.36 -28.29 7.36
C SER A 46 5.94 -27.08 8.19
N ARG A 47 5.02 -27.28 9.14
CA ARG A 47 4.64 -26.26 10.13
C ARG A 47 5.88 -25.66 10.80
N ALA A 48 6.80 -26.50 11.30
CA ALA A 48 8.04 -26.04 11.93
C ALA A 48 8.91 -25.17 10.99
N THR A 49 8.91 -25.46 9.69
CA THR A 49 9.60 -24.63 8.69
C THR A 49 8.93 -23.26 8.57
N LEU A 50 7.61 -23.22 8.41
CA LEU A 50 6.88 -21.96 8.30
C LEU A 50 7.06 -21.08 9.54
N TYR A 51 6.99 -21.65 10.74
CA TYR A 51 7.22 -20.93 12.01
C TYR A 51 8.65 -20.39 12.18
N ARG A 52 9.63 -20.96 11.47
CA ARG A 52 11.00 -20.42 11.44
C ARG A 52 11.10 -19.12 10.64
N TYR A 53 10.25 -18.94 9.62
CA TYR A 53 10.19 -17.71 8.83
C TYR A 53 9.22 -16.69 9.42
N PHE A 54 8.09 -17.15 9.95
CA PHE A 54 7.04 -16.30 10.49
C PHE A 54 6.57 -16.86 11.83
N GLU A 55 6.94 -16.20 12.93
CA GLU A 55 6.69 -16.65 14.29
C GLU A 55 5.20 -16.85 14.58
N ASN A 56 4.34 -16.05 13.95
CA ASN A 56 2.90 -16.15 14.09
C ASN A 56 2.20 -15.63 12.81
N ARG A 57 0.87 -15.76 12.80
CA ARG A 57 0.03 -15.34 11.67
C ARG A 57 0.15 -13.83 11.42
N ASP A 58 0.25 -13.02 12.46
CA ASP A 58 0.26 -11.56 12.34
C ASP A 58 1.57 -11.07 11.70
N VAL A 59 2.70 -11.69 12.04
CA VAL A 59 4.00 -11.44 11.39
C VAL A 59 3.96 -11.81 9.91
N LEU A 60 3.42 -12.99 9.56
CA LEU A 60 3.25 -13.40 8.15
C LEU A 60 2.37 -12.42 7.39
N PHE A 61 1.24 -12.06 7.99
CA PHE A 61 0.25 -11.20 7.37
C PHE A 61 0.75 -9.76 7.21
N SER A 62 1.52 -9.25 8.17
CA SER A 62 2.23 -7.98 8.06
C SER A 62 3.25 -8.00 6.91
N ALA A 63 4.07 -9.05 6.82
CA ALA A 63 5.02 -9.22 5.72
C ALA A 63 4.33 -9.33 4.35
N TYR A 64 3.21 -10.05 4.29
CA TYR A 64 2.36 -10.13 3.10
C TYR A 64 1.89 -8.75 2.66
N VAL A 65 1.30 -7.96 3.56
CA VAL A 65 0.80 -6.62 3.20
C VAL A 65 1.91 -5.65 2.87
N HIS A 66 3.06 -5.73 3.55
CA HIS A 66 4.23 -4.96 3.16
C HIS A 66 4.59 -5.24 1.69
N ARG A 67 4.71 -6.52 1.32
CA ARG A 67 5.01 -6.93 -0.06
C ARG A 67 3.96 -6.47 -1.07
N GLU A 68 2.68 -6.68 -0.77
CA GLU A 68 1.60 -6.28 -1.68
C GLU A 68 1.49 -4.75 -1.82
N THR A 69 1.76 -3.99 -0.76
CA THR A 69 1.82 -2.52 -0.83
C THR A 69 2.90 -2.07 -1.82
N HIS A 70 4.11 -2.63 -1.75
CA HIS A 70 5.18 -2.32 -2.71
C HIS A 70 4.80 -2.69 -4.14
N ARG A 71 4.16 -3.85 -4.36
CA ARG A 71 3.66 -4.26 -5.69
C ARG A 71 2.64 -3.26 -6.24
N VAL A 72 1.64 -2.88 -5.44
CA VAL A 72 0.62 -1.88 -5.80
C VAL A 72 1.26 -0.54 -6.16
N PHE A 73 2.21 -0.05 -5.35
CA PHE A 73 2.91 1.20 -5.64
C PHE A 73 3.73 1.15 -6.93
N ALA A 74 4.45 0.05 -7.19
CA ALA A 74 5.23 -0.11 -8.41
C ALA A 74 4.33 -0.13 -9.65
N GLU A 75 3.21 -0.85 -9.59
CA GLU A 75 2.23 -0.91 -10.68
C GLU A 75 1.61 0.46 -10.94
N ILE A 76 1.15 1.18 -9.90
CA ILE A 76 0.61 2.54 -10.05
C ILE A 76 1.67 3.48 -10.62
N GLY A 77 2.90 3.41 -10.12
CA GLY A 77 4.02 4.21 -10.64
C GLY A 77 4.24 4.01 -12.15
N SER A 78 4.12 2.77 -12.62
CA SER A 78 4.21 2.45 -14.06
C SER A 78 3.03 2.99 -14.87
N GLN A 79 1.81 2.88 -14.35
CA GLN A 79 0.58 3.38 -14.99
C GLN A 79 0.60 4.91 -15.13
N LEU A 80 1.18 5.61 -14.16
CA LEU A 80 1.22 7.07 -14.12
C LEU A 80 2.43 7.69 -14.82
N ALA A 81 3.33 6.89 -15.41
CA ALA A 81 4.57 7.38 -16.01
C ALA A 81 4.36 8.51 -17.04
N GLY A 82 3.24 8.47 -17.78
CA GLY A 82 2.87 9.49 -18.77
C GLY A 82 2.07 10.68 -18.24
N VAL A 83 1.69 10.70 -16.95
CA VAL A 83 0.95 11.80 -16.34
C VAL A 83 1.92 12.81 -15.76
N THR A 84 1.97 14.02 -16.33
CA THR A 84 2.92 15.07 -15.97
C THR A 84 2.36 16.10 -15.00
N ASP A 85 1.05 16.36 -15.02
CA ASP A 85 0.39 17.28 -14.10
C ASP A 85 0.39 16.71 -12.66
N PRO A 86 0.99 17.39 -11.67
CA PRO A 86 1.08 16.86 -10.30
C PRO A 86 -0.28 16.62 -9.64
N GLY A 87 -1.24 17.52 -9.84
CA GLY A 87 -2.58 17.40 -9.27
C GLY A 87 -3.31 16.19 -9.82
N ARG A 88 -3.31 16.03 -11.14
CA ARG A 88 -3.86 14.87 -11.83
C ARG A 88 -3.16 13.59 -11.40
N ARG A 89 -1.84 13.60 -11.25
CA ARG A 89 -1.07 12.43 -10.81
C ARG A 89 -1.45 11.97 -9.40
N VAL A 90 -1.71 12.90 -8.48
CA VAL A 90 -2.27 12.58 -7.14
C VAL A 90 -3.65 11.93 -7.26
N VAL A 91 -4.56 12.50 -8.07
CA VAL A 91 -5.92 11.97 -8.24
C VAL A 91 -5.91 10.58 -8.86
N GLU A 92 -5.23 10.40 -9.99
CA GLU A 92 -5.17 9.11 -10.68
C GLU A 92 -4.46 8.05 -9.83
N GLY A 93 -3.41 8.42 -9.10
CA GLY A 93 -2.72 7.51 -8.18
C GLY A 93 -3.58 7.09 -6.99
N ALA A 94 -4.32 8.03 -6.41
CA ALA A 94 -5.26 7.74 -5.33
C ALA A 94 -6.37 6.79 -5.81
N LEU A 95 -7.01 7.07 -6.95
CA LEU A 95 -8.06 6.22 -7.51
C LEU A 95 -7.53 4.82 -7.85
N ALA A 96 -6.34 4.72 -8.47
CA ALA A 96 -5.72 3.45 -8.77
C ALA A 96 -5.39 2.64 -7.50
N ALA A 97 -4.95 3.30 -6.43
CA ALA A 97 -4.72 2.67 -5.13
C ALA A 97 -6.03 2.15 -4.51
N LEU A 98 -7.10 2.97 -4.49
CA LEU A 98 -8.40 2.57 -3.98
C LEU A 98 -8.93 1.34 -4.73
N HIS A 99 -8.87 1.37 -6.06
CA HIS A 99 -9.31 0.27 -6.91
C HIS A 99 -8.52 -1.02 -6.65
N LYS A 100 -7.18 -0.97 -6.72
CA LYS A 100 -6.31 -2.15 -6.50
C LYS A 100 -6.48 -2.76 -5.10
N VAL A 101 -6.66 -1.93 -4.07
CA VAL A 101 -6.89 -2.41 -2.71
C VAL A 101 -8.25 -3.11 -2.60
N ARG A 102 -9.31 -2.53 -3.20
CA ARG A 102 -10.66 -3.11 -3.20
C ARG A 102 -10.75 -4.41 -4.01
N GLU A 103 -10.00 -4.51 -5.10
CA GLU A 103 -9.94 -5.71 -5.95
C GLU A 103 -9.16 -6.87 -5.32
N ASN A 104 -8.30 -6.61 -4.34
CA ASN A 104 -7.55 -7.64 -3.63
C ASN A 104 -8.28 -8.00 -2.32
N PRO A 105 -8.94 -9.17 -2.22
CA PRO A 105 -9.71 -9.54 -1.02
C PRO A 105 -8.89 -9.53 0.26
N ALA A 106 -7.60 -9.87 0.16
CA ALA A 106 -6.68 -9.90 1.28
C ALA A 106 -6.31 -8.51 1.80
N LEU A 107 -6.28 -7.50 0.93
CA LEU A 107 -6.06 -6.11 1.33
C LEU A 107 -7.36 -5.47 1.77
N ALA A 108 -8.46 -5.71 1.05
CA ALA A 108 -9.78 -5.20 1.40
C ALA A 108 -10.24 -5.65 2.79
N SER A 109 -9.93 -6.89 3.19
CA SER A 109 -10.29 -7.42 4.52
C SER A 109 -9.68 -6.62 5.69
N TRP A 110 -8.64 -5.82 5.45
CA TRP A 110 -8.05 -4.94 6.47
C TRP A 110 -8.91 -3.72 6.78
N PHE A 111 -9.65 -3.28 5.78
CA PHE A 111 -10.51 -2.10 5.86
C PHE A 111 -11.96 -2.49 6.17
N ALA A 112 -12.29 -3.79 6.09
CA ALA A 112 -13.58 -4.33 6.51
C ALA A 112 -13.73 -4.25 8.04
N SER A 113 -14.59 -3.34 8.50
CA SER A 113 -14.85 -3.08 9.91
C SER A 113 -15.66 -4.22 10.55
N THR A 114 -15.01 -5.21 11.18
CA THR A 114 -15.65 -6.03 12.24
C THR A 114 -14.75 -6.93 13.10
N THR A 115 -13.44 -7.07 12.88
CA THR A 115 -12.63 -7.91 13.80
C THR A 115 -11.22 -7.36 14.01
N ARG A 116 -11.13 -6.43 14.98
CA ARG A 116 -9.93 -5.83 15.61
C ARG A 116 -9.07 -4.89 14.73
N PRO A 117 -9.24 -3.56 14.85
CA PRO A 117 -8.13 -2.66 14.64
C PRO A 117 -7.31 -2.63 15.95
N ILE A 118 -6.26 -3.45 16.07
CA ILE A 118 -5.28 -3.22 17.14
C ILE A 118 -4.53 -1.96 16.73
N GLY A 119 -4.82 -0.83 17.37
CA GLY A 119 -4.35 0.49 16.96
C GLY A 119 -2.84 0.60 16.72
N ALA A 120 -2.01 -0.25 17.36
CA ALA A 120 -0.56 -0.34 17.12
C ALA A 120 -0.21 -0.97 15.75
N GLU A 121 -0.94 -2.00 15.32
CA GLU A 121 -0.75 -2.64 14.02
C GLU A 121 -1.09 -1.64 12.92
N LEU A 122 -2.26 -1.00 12.97
CA LEU A 122 -2.64 0.01 11.97
C LEU A 122 -1.66 1.20 11.96
N ALA A 123 -1.06 1.56 13.11
CA ALA A 123 -0.05 2.60 13.22
C ALA A 123 1.30 2.20 12.59
N GLU A 124 1.84 1.01 12.87
CA GLU A 124 3.06 0.49 12.21
C GLU A 124 2.84 0.28 10.70
N ARG A 125 1.66 -0.24 10.32
CA ARG A 125 1.25 -0.44 8.93
C ARG A 125 1.10 0.88 8.17
N SER A 126 0.84 1.98 8.89
CA SER A 126 0.80 3.32 8.32
C SER A 126 2.19 3.89 8.02
N GLU A 127 3.29 3.39 8.61
CA GLU A 127 4.64 3.94 8.37
C GLU A 127 5.18 3.59 6.98
N VAL A 128 5.04 2.33 6.55
CA VAL A 128 5.47 1.93 5.19
C VAL A 128 4.64 2.66 4.15
N ILE A 129 3.31 2.65 4.30
CA ILE A 129 2.41 3.33 3.36
C ILE A 129 2.72 4.83 3.35
N ALA A 130 2.89 5.47 4.51
CA ALA A 130 3.28 6.88 4.57
C ALA A 130 4.63 7.14 3.91
N THR A 131 5.63 6.26 4.08
CA THR A 131 6.94 6.38 3.45
C THR A 131 6.85 6.28 1.93
N LEU A 132 6.07 5.35 1.41
CA LEU A 132 5.84 5.19 -0.03
C LEU A 132 5.06 6.36 -0.62
N VAL A 133 4.01 6.83 0.08
CA VAL A 133 3.29 8.06 -0.31
C VAL A 133 4.23 9.26 -0.25
N GLN A 134 5.09 9.37 0.75
CA GLN A 134 6.06 10.46 0.88
C GLN A 134 7.04 10.47 -0.30
N ALA A 135 7.58 9.30 -0.67
CA ALA A 135 8.44 9.16 -1.84
C ALA A 135 7.71 9.49 -3.15
N PHE A 136 6.45 9.07 -3.27
CA PHE A 136 5.59 9.44 -4.40
C PHE A 136 5.39 10.95 -4.48
N LEU A 137 5.02 11.61 -3.37
CA LEU A 137 4.81 13.06 -3.35
C LEU A 137 6.11 13.84 -3.60
N ALA A 138 7.25 13.35 -3.11
CA ALA A 138 8.56 13.93 -3.41
C ALA A 138 8.86 13.89 -4.91
N SER A 139 8.44 12.82 -5.61
CA SER A 139 8.62 12.70 -7.05
C SER A 139 7.79 13.69 -7.88
N LEU A 140 6.80 14.35 -7.26
CA LEU A 140 5.95 15.34 -7.93
C LEU A 140 6.57 16.74 -7.98
N GLY A 141 7.65 16.97 -7.21
CA GLY A 141 8.35 18.25 -7.11
C GLY A 141 8.55 18.72 -5.68
N ASP A 142 9.17 19.89 -5.53
CA ASP A 142 9.50 20.45 -4.22
C ASP A 142 8.25 20.99 -3.52
N GLY A 143 7.98 20.48 -2.32
CA GLY A 143 6.88 20.89 -1.47
C GLY A 143 7.29 20.96 0.00
N THR A 144 6.73 21.91 0.74
CA THR A 144 6.88 21.99 2.20
C THR A 144 6.04 20.92 2.89
N GLU A 145 6.38 20.53 4.12
CA GLU A 145 5.52 19.65 4.95
C GLU A 145 5.21 18.28 4.31
N LEU A 146 6.12 17.78 3.47
CA LEU A 146 5.96 16.55 2.69
C LEU A 146 5.46 15.36 3.54
N GLU A 147 6.07 15.15 4.70
CA GLU A 147 5.68 14.09 5.64
C GLU A 147 4.24 14.26 6.16
N LEU A 148 3.83 15.51 6.45
CA LEU A 148 2.49 15.81 6.93
C LEU A 148 1.44 15.59 5.81
N ARG A 149 1.73 16.03 4.59
CA ARG A 149 0.86 15.79 3.41
C ARG A 149 0.70 14.31 3.12
N ALA A 150 1.80 13.54 3.18
CA ALA A 150 1.78 12.10 3.00
C ALA A 150 0.90 11.42 4.05
N ARG A 151 1.13 11.74 5.33
CA ARG A 151 0.32 11.21 6.44
C ARG A 151 -1.15 11.60 6.35
N TRP A 152 -1.47 12.78 5.83
CA TRP A 152 -2.85 13.21 5.62
C TRP A 152 -3.50 12.49 4.45
N LEU A 153 -2.81 12.36 3.30
CA LEU A 153 -3.32 11.61 2.16
C LEU A 153 -3.61 10.15 2.53
N VAL A 154 -2.73 9.50 3.30
CA VAL A 154 -2.97 8.13 3.81
C VAL A 154 -4.27 8.06 4.62
N ARG A 155 -4.53 9.03 5.51
CA ARG A 155 -5.78 9.06 6.28
C ARG A 155 -7.02 9.21 5.39
N VAL A 156 -6.93 10.03 4.34
CA VAL A 156 -8.01 10.17 3.35
C VAL A 156 -8.26 8.86 2.60
N LEU A 157 -7.20 8.20 2.11
CA LEU A 157 -7.34 6.92 1.42
C LEU A 157 -7.92 5.84 2.33
N ILE A 158 -7.46 5.74 3.58
CA ILE A 158 -8.02 4.82 4.58
C ILE A 158 -9.51 5.12 4.82
N SER A 159 -9.89 6.40 4.89
CA SER A 159 -11.30 6.80 5.02
C SER A 159 -12.13 6.35 3.83
N LEU A 160 -11.66 6.57 2.60
CA LEU A 160 -12.37 6.16 1.38
C LEU A 160 -12.42 4.63 1.21
N LEU A 161 -11.47 3.90 1.78
CA LEU A 161 -11.51 2.43 1.80
C LEU A 161 -12.56 1.89 2.79
N GLN A 162 -12.72 2.54 3.94
CA GLN A 162 -13.72 2.14 4.94
C GLN A 162 -15.12 2.68 4.64
N PHE A 163 -15.20 3.87 4.05
CA PHE A 163 -16.42 4.60 3.73
C PHE A 163 -16.32 5.09 2.27
N PRO A 164 -16.57 4.20 1.30
CA PRO A 164 -16.48 4.55 -0.12
C PRO A 164 -17.51 5.63 -0.48
N GLY A 165 -17.20 6.38 -1.52
CA GLY A 165 -18.16 7.27 -2.17
C GLY A 165 -19.32 6.49 -2.78
N ARG A 166 -20.34 7.21 -3.24
CA ARG A 166 -21.49 6.62 -3.92
C ARG A 166 -21.09 5.91 -5.22
N ASP A 167 -20.07 6.42 -5.90
CA ASP A 167 -19.49 5.91 -7.13
C ASP A 167 -18.07 6.49 -7.33
N ASP A 168 -17.32 5.94 -8.30
CA ASP A 168 -15.96 6.40 -8.65
C ASP A 168 -15.93 7.88 -9.07
N GLY A 169 -17.03 8.41 -9.61
CA GLY A 169 -17.15 9.81 -10.02
C GLY A 169 -17.19 10.76 -8.83
N GLU A 170 -17.91 10.40 -7.77
CA GLU A 170 -17.91 11.15 -6.52
C GLU A 170 -16.54 11.12 -5.85
N GLU A 171 -15.88 9.96 -5.78
CA GLU A 171 -14.54 9.85 -5.19
C GLU A 171 -13.51 10.70 -5.96
N ARG A 172 -13.57 10.67 -7.29
CA ARG A 172 -12.77 11.57 -8.13
C ARG A 172 -13.01 13.03 -7.79
N LEU A 173 -14.27 13.46 -7.69
CA LEU A 173 -14.61 14.85 -7.33
C LEU A 173 -14.11 15.22 -5.93
N MET A 174 -14.18 14.30 -4.96
CA MET A 174 -13.62 14.52 -3.63
C MET A 174 -12.10 14.73 -3.70
N LEU A 175 -11.40 13.87 -4.44
CA LEU A 175 -9.94 13.96 -4.60
C LEU A 175 -9.53 15.24 -5.34
N GLU A 176 -10.21 15.57 -6.44
CA GLU A 176 -9.92 16.76 -7.24
C GLU A 176 -10.17 18.06 -6.48
N ARG A 177 -11.28 18.15 -5.73
CA ARG A 177 -11.69 19.40 -5.08
C ARG A 177 -11.08 19.61 -3.70
N PHE A 178 -10.88 18.54 -2.94
CA PHE A 178 -10.54 18.64 -1.52
C PHE A 178 -9.19 18.00 -1.15
N VAL A 179 -8.52 17.29 -2.06
CA VAL A 179 -7.26 16.59 -1.75
C VAL A 179 -6.10 17.12 -2.59
N ALA A 180 -6.21 17.03 -3.91
CA ALA A 180 -5.14 17.40 -4.83
C ALA A 180 -4.61 18.84 -4.62
N PRO A 181 -5.45 19.88 -4.37
CA PRO A 181 -4.98 21.25 -4.13
C PRO A 181 -4.11 21.42 -2.87
N HIS A 182 -4.23 20.51 -1.90
CA HIS A 182 -3.52 20.59 -0.63
C HIS A 182 -2.32 19.64 -0.55
N VAL A 183 -2.31 18.60 -1.39
CA VAL A 183 -1.29 17.54 -1.37
C VAL A 183 -0.26 17.74 -2.48
N ALA A 184 -0.70 18.07 -3.70
CA ALA A 184 0.21 18.30 -4.81
C ALA A 184 1.06 19.57 -4.57
N PRO A 185 2.30 19.62 -5.07
CA PRO A 185 3.08 20.85 -5.04
C PRO A 185 2.35 21.93 -5.86
N SER A 186 2.29 23.15 -5.32
CA SER A 186 1.74 24.29 -6.04
C SER A 186 2.56 24.53 -7.29
N VAL A 187 1.93 24.55 -8.47
CA VAL A 187 2.59 25.05 -9.67
C VAL A 187 2.95 26.50 -9.40
N ARG A 188 4.25 26.81 -9.26
CA ARG A 188 4.73 28.19 -9.25
C ARG A 188 4.42 28.79 -10.61
N THR A 189 3.28 29.45 -10.74
CA THR A 189 3.04 30.38 -11.84
C THR A 189 3.98 31.55 -11.59
N ASP A 190 5.09 31.64 -12.32
CA ASP A 190 5.98 32.81 -12.30
C ASP A 190 5.15 34.05 -12.71
N GLN A 191 4.64 34.78 -11.72
CA GLN A 191 4.02 36.10 -11.89
C GLN A 191 5.08 37.21 -11.94
N SER A 192 6.22 36.96 -12.60
CA SER A 192 7.34 37.91 -12.67
C SER A 192 7.48 38.66 -14.01
N GLN A 193 6.52 38.57 -14.94
CA GLN A 193 6.61 39.24 -16.26
C GLN A 193 5.43 40.15 -16.66
N ALA A 194 4.57 40.59 -15.74
CA ALA A 194 3.47 41.52 -16.06
C ALA A 194 3.50 42.86 -15.31
N ALA A 195 4.67 43.26 -14.81
CA ALA A 195 4.89 44.61 -14.27
C ALA A 195 6.23 45.15 -14.79
N GLN A 196 6.27 45.47 -16.08
CA GLN A 196 7.18 46.45 -16.67
C GLN A 196 6.34 47.45 -17.47
#